data_AF-A0A9D8INA4-F1
#
_entry.id   AF-A0A9D8INA4-F1
#
_cell.length_a   1.000
_cell.length_b   1.000
_cell.length_c   1.000
_cell.angle_alpha   90.00
_cell.angle_beta   90.00
_cell.angle_gamma   90.00
#
_symmetry.space_group_name_H-M   'P 1'
#
loop_
_entity.id
_entity.type
_entity.pdbx_description
1 polymer ?
#
loop_
_entity_poly.entity_id
_entity_poly.type
_entity_poly.pdbx_seq_one_letter_code
_entity_poly.pdbx_strand_id
1 'polypeptide(L)'
;MTTGQQVFGLALVAGMALIGLWTAWRQGSVVAAEPGDTPESAFFRAQAVRRMVIGLLLTVLGTMLGFAMILLEEPAQVIADMRDEADRWGILFHLDDSQERFAAFYGGFWLAFFLVFFLLLAFLAWDVWKLRSFRLGLRRGILEEKRRMASGRGGAAG
;
A
#
# COMPACT_ATOMS: atom_id res chain seq x y z
N MET A 1 12.85 9.90 -23.87
CA MET A 1 13.15 9.51 -22.49
C MET A 1 14.48 8.77 -22.45
N THR A 2 15.38 9.04 -21.50
CA THR A 2 16.70 8.36 -21.47
C THR A 2 16.58 6.97 -20.85
N THR A 3 17.32 5.99 -21.39
CA THR A 3 17.33 4.60 -20.91
C THR A 3 17.58 4.48 -19.39
N GLY A 4 18.29 5.45 -18.80
CA GLY A 4 18.53 5.53 -17.37
C GLY A 4 17.29 5.80 -16.50
N GLN A 5 16.32 6.58 -16.98
CA GLN A 5 15.09 6.88 -16.24
C GLN A 5 14.19 5.65 -16.12
N GLN A 6 14.07 4.87 -17.20
CA GLN A 6 13.32 3.62 -17.23
C GLN A 6 13.97 2.57 -16.32
N VAL A 7 15.30 2.41 -16.38
CA VAL A 7 16.03 1.48 -15.52
C VAL A 7 15.89 1.86 -14.04
N PHE A 8 15.97 3.15 -13.70
CA PHE A 8 15.78 3.62 -12.33
C PHE A 8 14.35 3.39 -11.83
N GLY A 9 13.34 3.72 -12.65
CA GLY A 9 11.93 3.45 -12.32
C GLY A 9 11.66 1.96 -12.11
N LEU A 10 12.22 1.11 -12.97
CA LEU A 10 12.11 -0.34 -12.86
C LEU A 10 12.79 -0.88 -11.59
N ALA A 11 13.98 -0.36 -11.27
CA ALA A 11 14.71 -0.75 -10.06
C ALA A 11 13.96 -0.34 -8.79
N LEU A 12 13.33 0.85 -8.79
CA LEU A 12 12.53 1.34 -7.67
C LEU A 12 11.26 0.51 -7.48
N VAL A 13 10.56 0.18 -8.57
CA VAL A 13 9.41 -0.72 -8.57
C VAL A 13 9.79 -2.12 -8.07
N ALA A 14 10.90 -2.68 -8.57
CA ALA A 14 11.40 -3.98 -8.14
C ALA A 14 11.77 -3.96 -6.65
N GLY A 15 12.43 -2.89 -6.18
CA GLY A 15 12.75 -2.70 -4.77
C GLY A 15 11.51 -2.67 -3.88
N MET A 16 10.47 -1.92 -4.26
CA MET A 16 9.21 -1.87 -3.52
C MET A 16 8.50 -3.23 -3.49
N ALA A 17 8.46 -3.94 -4.62
CA ALA A 17 7.89 -5.28 -4.71
C ALA A 17 8.65 -6.29 -3.83
N LEU A 18 9.99 -6.26 -3.85
CA LEU A 18 10.83 -7.13 -3.05
C LEU A 18 10.69 -6.83 -1.55
N ILE A 19 10.60 -5.57 -1.15
CA ILE A 19 10.35 -5.18 0.25
C ILE A 19 8.95 -5.63 0.68
N GLY A 20 7.93 -5.45 -0.17
CA GLY A 20 6.57 -5.93 0.08
C GLY A 20 6.53 -7.45 0.27
N LEU A 21 7.19 -8.19 -0.61
CA LEU A 21 7.26 -9.65 -0.57
C LEU A 21 8.06 -10.15 0.65
N TRP A 22 9.20 -9.52 0.95
CA TRP A 22 10.02 -9.84 2.11
C TRP A 22 9.28 -9.60 3.42
N THR A 23 8.60 -8.46 3.53
CA THR A 23 7.83 -8.12 4.74
C THR A 23 6.63 -9.04 4.92
N ALA A 24 5.94 -9.41 3.84
CA ALA A 24 4.88 -10.42 3.84
C ALA A 24 5.40 -11.80 4.28
N TRP A 25 6.49 -12.28 3.69
CA TRP A 25 7.12 -13.56 4.02
C TRP A 25 7.53 -13.63 5.48
N ARG A 26 8.30 -12.63 5.95
CA ARG A 26 8.81 -12.58 7.32
C ARG A 26 7.70 -12.56 8.36
N GLN A 27 6.57 -11.93 8.06
CA GLN A 27 5.46 -11.87 8.99
C GLN A 27 4.60 -13.13 8.97
N GLY A 28 4.47 -13.78 7.80
CA GLY A 28 3.88 -15.12 7.70
C GLY A 28 4.68 -16.17 8.47
N SER A 29 6.01 -16.11 8.43
CA SER A 29 6.87 -17.05 9.15
C SER A 29 6.80 -16.86 10.68
N VAL A 30 6.63 -15.63 11.16
CA VAL A 30 6.43 -15.36 12.60
C VAL A 30 5.08 -15.91 13.08
N VAL A 31 4.02 -15.76 12.28
CA VAL A 31 2.70 -16.34 12.59
C VAL A 31 2.70 -17.87 12.59
N ALA A 32 3.45 -18.49 11.67
CA ALA A 32 3.54 -19.94 11.58
C ALA A 32 4.32 -20.57 12.75
N ALA A 33 5.18 -19.79 13.42
CA ALA A 33 6.10 -20.26 14.44
C ALA A 33 5.60 -20.07 15.90
N GLU A 34 4.45 -19.42 16.14
CA GLU A 34 3.88 -19.27 17.48
C GLU A 34 2.74 -20.28 17.72
N PRO A 35 2.97 -21.36 18.50
CA PRO A 35 1.91 -22.25 18.96
C PRO A 35 1.42 -21.74 20.32
N GLY A 36 0.32 -20.99 20.33
CA GLY A 36 -0.30 -20.53 21.56
C GLY A 36 -1.66 -19.90 21.33
N ASP A 37 -2.70 -20.45 21.96
CA ASP A 37 -4.10 -20.03 21.80
C ASP A 37 -4.47 -18.90 22.79
N THR A 38 -3.60 -17.89 22.90
CA THR A 38 -3.85 -16.73 23.76
C THR A 38 -4.63 -15.65 23.00
N PRO A 39 -5.50 -14.85 23.66
CA PRO A 39 -6.19 -13.75 23.01
C PRO A 39 -5.26 -12.72 22.34
N GLU A 40 -4.03 -12.59 22.86
CA GLU A 40 -2.99 -11.73 22.29
C GLU A 40 -2.42 -12.29 20.99
N SER A 41 -2.22 -13.61 20.87
CA SER A 41 -1.73 -14.24 19.64
C SER A 41 -2.73 -14.06 18.49
N ALA A 42 -4.04 -14.11 18.77
CA ALA A 42 -5.08 -13.83 17.77
C ALA A 42 -4.97 -12.42 17.17
N PHE A 43 -4.63 -11.41 18.00
CA PHE A 43 -4.39 -10.04 17.52
C PHE A 43 -3.16 -9.96 16.61
N PHE A 44 -2.04 -10.58 17.00
CA PHE A 44 -0.80 -10.57 16.22
C PHE A 44 -0.94 -11.33 14.89
N ARG A 45 -1.67 -12.46 14.88
CA ARG A 45 -2.01 -13.18 13.64
C ARG A 45 -2.83 -12.31 12.69
N ALA A 46 -3.87 -11.65 13.20
CA ALA A 46 -4.67 -10.72 12.40
C ALA A 46 -3.84 -9.54 11.90
N GLN A 47 -2.87 -9.05 12.68
CA GLN A 47 -1.96 -7.97 12.28
C GLN A 47 -1.03 -8.39 11.15
N ALA A 48 -0.43 -9.57 11.24
CA ALA A 48 0.43 -10.11 10.19
C ALA A 48 -0.33 -10.33 8.88
N VAL A 49 -1.57 -10.85 8.93
CA VAL A 49 -2.41 -10.98 7.73
C VAL A 49 -2.70 -9.62 7.10
N ARG A 50 -3.07 -8.61 7.89
CA ARG A 50 -3.30 -7.25 7.36
C ARG A 50 -2.07 -6.69 6.66
N ARG A 51 -0.89 -6.86 7.26
CA ARG A 51 0.36 -6.37 6.69
C ARG A 51 0.81 -7.16 5.48
N MET A 52 0.50 -8.46 5.40
CA MET A 52 0.67 -9.25 4.19
C MET A 52 -0.18 -8.71 3.05
N VAL A 53 -1.45 -8.36 3.31
CA VAL A 53 -2.34 -7.72 2.33
C VAL A 53 -1.79 -6.37 1.89
N ILE A 54 -1.30 -5.54 2.82
CA ILE A 54 -0.64 -4.26 2.51
C ILE A 54 0.58 -4.48 1.59
N GLY A 55 1.42 -5.47 1.91
CA GLY A 55 2.58 -5.82 1.10
C GLY A 55 2.20 -6.26 -0.32
N LEU A 56 1.14 -7.08 -0.45
CA LEU A 56 0.61 -7.49 -1.74
C LEU A 56 0.09 -6.31 -2.56
N LEU A 57 -0.69 -5.42 -1.95
CA LEU A 57 -1.22 -4.21 -2.61
C LEU A 57 -0.09 -3.29 -3.08
N LEU A 58 0.98 -3.14 -2.30
CA LEU A 58 2.19 -2.40 -2.69
C LEU A 58 2.87 -3.04 -3.91
N THR A 59 3.01 -4.36 -3.92
CA THR A 59 3.57 -5.08 -5.08
C THR A 59 2.72 -4.86 -6.32
N VAL A 60 1.39 -4.98 -6.22
CA VAL A 60 0.46 -4.74 -7.34
C VAL A 60 0.61 -3.32 -7.88
N LEU A 61 0.62 -2.31 -7.01
CA LEU A 61 0.82 -0.91 -7.43
C LEU A 61 2.16 -0.70 -8.11
N GLY A 62 3.23 -1.29 -7.57
CA GLY A 62 4.55 -1.27 -8.19
C GLY A 62 4.50 -1.88 -9.59
N THR A 63 3.92 -3.07 -9.75
CA THR A 63 3.79 -3.73 -11.05
C THR A 63 2.97 -2.91 -12.04
N MET A 64 1.84 -2.33 -11.61
CA MET A 64 1.04 -1.45 -12.45
C MET A 64 1.87 -0.23 -12.90
N LEU A 65 2.60 0.41 -11.98
CA LEU A 65 3.44 1.55 -12.32
C LEU A 65 4.55 1.16 -13.31
N GLY A 66 5.21 0.03 -13.10
CA GLY A 66 6.20 -0.50 -14.04
C GLY A 66 5.62 -0.79 -15.42
N PHE A 67 4.43 -1.40 -15.48
CA PHE A 67 3.68 -1.60 -16.72
C PHE A 67 3.38 -0.28 -17.43
N ALA A 68 2.94 0.74 -16.68
CA ALA A 68 2.63 2.04 -17.25
C ALA A 68 3.86 2.71 -17.88
N MET A 69 5.00 2.68 -17.19
CA MET A 69 6.26 3.25 -17.68
C MET A 69 6.78 2.55 -18.93
N ILE A 70 6.57 1.23 -19.06
CA ILE A 70 7.09 0.47 -20.20
C ILE A 70 6.16 0.54 -21.42
N LEU A 71 4.84 0.45 -21.20
CA LEU A 71 3.89 0.19 -22.28
C LEU A 71 2.90 1.31 -22.54
N LEU A 72 2.64 2.18 -21.57
CA LEU A 72 1.61 3.23 -21.68
C LEU A 72 2.21 4.62 -21.89
N GLU A 73 3.46 4.84 -21.48
CA GLU A 73 4.08 6.17 -21.53
C GLU A 73 4.25 6.69 -22.96
N GLU A 74 4.87 5.90 -23.85
CA GLU A 74 5.14 6.33 -25.22
C GLU A 74 3.86 6.63 -26.02
N PRO A 75 2.84 5.75 -26.06
CA PRO A 75 1.62 6.05 -26.83
C PRO A 75 0.83 7.22 -26.24
N ALA A 76 0.84 7.39 -24.90
CA ALA A 76 0.20 8.53 -24.26
C ALA A 76 0.92 9.85 -24.61
N GLN A 77 2.25 9.83 -24.66
CA GLN A 77 3.05 10.99 -25.04
C GLN A 77 2.81 11.39 -26.50
N VAL A 78 2.74 10.43 -27.42
CA VAL A 78 2.40 10.69 -28.83
C VAL A 78 1.05 11.40 -28.97
N ILE A 79 0.02 10.94 -28.25
CA ILE A 79 -1.31 11.56 -28.28
C ILE A 79 -1.27 12.99 -27.69
N ALA A 80 -0.50 13.19 -26.62
CA ALA A 80 -0.31 14.51 -26.03
C ALA A 80 0.39 15.48 -26.99
N ASP A 81 1.48 15.05 -27.62
CA ASP A 81 2.24 15.86 -28.59
C ASP A 81 1.38 16.24 -29.81
N MET A 82 0.55 15.31 -30.31
CA MET A 82 -0.40 15.59 -31.40
C MET A 82 -1.45 16.62 -31.01
N ARG A 83 -1.92 16.59 -29.77
CA ARG A 83 -2.88 17.57 -29.25
C ARG A 83 -2.24 18.95 -29.12
N ASP A 84 -1.04 19.02 -28.55
CA ASP A 84 -0.28 20.26 -28.41
C ASP A 84 0.04 20.88 -29.78
N GLU A 85 0.30 20.04 -30.80
CA GLU A 85 0.50 20.50 -32.16
C GLU A 85 -0.80 21.06 -32.77
N ALA A 86 -1.92 20.36 -32.64
CA ALA A 86 -3.22 20.85 -33.11
C ALA A 86 -3.60 22.20 -32.46
N ASP A 87 -3.37 22.35 -31.15
CA ASP A 87 -3.61 23.58 -30.40
C ASP A 87 -2.71 24.73 -30.90
N ARG A 88 -1.44 24.47 -31.22
CA ARG A 88 -0.52 25.47 -31.80
C ARG A 88 -0.97 25.99 -33.17
N TRP A 89 -1.51 25.10 -34.01
CA TRP A 89 -1.97 25.46 -35.36
C TRP A 89 -3.43 25.93 -35.39
N GLY A 90 -4.13 25.93 -34.24
CA GLY A 90 -5.54 26.31 -34.15
C GLY A 90 -6.48 25.35 -34.88
N ILE A 91 -6.10 24.08 -35.01
CA ILE A 91 -6.85 23.04 -35.71
C ILE A 91 -7.62 22.21 -34.69
N LEU A 92 -8.83 21.78 -35.05
CA LEU A 92 -9.63 20.90 -34.19
C LEU A 92 -8.93 19.54 -34.05
N PHE A 93 -8.50 19.19 -32.84
CA PHE A 93 -7.93 17.88 -32.54
C PHE A 93 -9.03 16.80 -32.57
N HIS A 94 -8.81 15.73 -33.32
CA HIS A 94 -9.66 14.55 -33.33
C HIS A 94 -8.81 13.32 -33.15
N LEU A 95 -9.25 12.43 -32.26
CA LEU A 95 -8.65 11.11 -32.09
C LEU A 95 -9.20 10.20 -33.18
N ASP A 96 -8.31 9.38 -33.76
CA ASP A 96 -8.73 8.23 -34.55
C ASP A 96 -9.32 7.13 -33.64
N ASP A 97 -10.11 6.21 -34.19
CA ASP A 97 -10.77 5.11 -33.47
C ASP A 97 -9.77 4.29 -32.63
N SER A 98 -8.54 4.13 -33.14
CA SER A 98 -7.46 3.41 -32.45
C SER A 98 -6.96 4.16 -31.21
N GLN A 99 -6.85 5.49 -31.30
CA GLN A 99 -6.38 6.36 -30.23
C GLN A 99 -7.46 6.58 -29.17
N GLU A 100 -8.74 6.62 -29.56
CA GLU A 100 -9.86 6.70 -28.62
C GLU A 100 -9.93 5.45 -27.73
N ARG A 101 -9.77 4.25 -28.32
CA ARG A 101 -9.71 2.99 -27.54
C ARG A 101 -8.53 2.98 -26.58
N PHE A 102 -7.37 3.45 -27.01
CA PHE A 102 -6.21 3.58 -26.13
C PHE A 102 -6.49 4.58 -25.00
N ALA A 103 -7.07 5.74 -25.29
CA ALA A 103 -7.39 6.75 -24.28
C ALA A 103 -8.38 6.21 -23.24
N ALA A 104 -9.40 5.45 -23.67
CA ALA A 104 -10.33 4.77 -22.77
C ALA A 104 -9.63 3.71 -21.91
N PHE A 105 -8.75 2.90 -22.49
CA PHE A 105 -7.95 1.92 -21.75
C PHE A 105 -7.01 2.59 -20.75
N TYR A 106 -6.30 3.65 -21.15
CA TYR A 106 -5.37 4.41 -20.33
C TYR A 106 -6.10 5.08 -19.14
N GLY A 107 -7.27 5.68 -19.39
CA GLY A 107 -8.13 6.22 -18.35
C GLY A 107 -8.62 5.14 -17.38
N GLY A 108 -9.09 4.01 -17.90
CA GLY A 108 -9.52 2.86 -17.10
C GLY A 108 -8.38 2.26 -16.25
N PHE A 109 -7.17 2.20 -16.81
CA PHE A 109 -5.98 1.74 -16.11
C PHE A 109 -5.64 2.65 -14.91
N TRP A 110 -5.64 3.96 -15.08
CA TRP A 110 -5.39 4.90 -13.98
C TRP A 110 -6.50 4.88 -12.93
N LEU A 111 -7.76 4.74 -13.35
CA LEU A 111 -8.87 4.57 -12.42
C LEU A 111 -8.67 3.31 -11.55
N ALA A 112 -8.30 2.19 -12.16
CA ALA A 112 -7.98 0.97 -11.44
C ALA A 112 -6.76 1.15 -10.51
N PHE A 113 -5.71 1.85 -10.96
CA PHE A 113 -4.55 2.17 -10.14
C PHE A 113 -4.95 2.96 -8.89
N PHE A 114 -5.74 4.01 -9.05
CA PHE A 114 -6.21 4.82 -7.92
C PHE A 114 -7.11 4.03 -6.98
N LEU A 115 -7.96 3.14 -7.50
CA LEU A 115 -8.78 2.25 -6.67
C LEU A 115 -7.89 1.39 -5.76
N VAL A 116 -6.87 0.73 -6.31
CA VAL A 116 -5.92 -0.08 -5.55
C VAL A 116 -5.13 0.77 -4.55
N PHE A 117 -4.73 1.98 -4.95
CA PHE A 117 -4.03 2.92 -4.08
C PHE A 117 -4.89 3.35 -2.89
N PHE A 118 -6.16 3.69 -3.10
CA PHE A 118 -7.08 4.02 -2.00
C PHE A 118 -7.36 2.82 -1.09
N LEU A 119 -7.47 1.61 -1.65
CA LEU A 119 -7.56 0.39 -0.85
C LEU A 119 -6.33 0.20 0.04
N LEU A 120 -5.13 0.41 -0.51
CA LEU A 120 -3.88 0.38 0.28
C LEU A 120 -3.93 1.39 1.43
N LEU A 121 -4.31 2.64 1.15
CA LEU A 121 -4.40 3.68 2.18
C LEU A 121 -5.43 3.34 3.26
N ALA A 122 -6.59 2.81 2.88
CA ALA A 122 -7.62 2.38 3.82
C ALA A 122 -7.10 1.25 4.74
N PHE A 123 -6.41 0.25 4.17
CA PHE A 123 -5.79 -0.82 4.95
C PHE A 123 -4.68 -0.31 5.88
N LEU A 124 -3.85 0.62 5.41
CA LEU A 124 -2.81 1.24 6.22
C LEU A 124 -3.40 2.03 7.40
N ALA A 125 -4.43 2.84 7.14
CA ALA A 125 -5.14 3.60 8.17
C ALA A 125 -5.79 2.66 9.20
N TRP A 126 -6.41 1.58 8.73
CA TRP A 126 -6.99 0.56 9.60
C TRP A 126 -5.94 -0.13 10.47
N ASP A 127 -4.77 -0.49 9.92
CA ASP A 127 -3.70 -1.13 10.70
C ASP A 127 -3.15 -0.18 11.78
N VAL A 128 -2.91 1.09 11.42
CA VAL A 128 -2.48 2.13 12.37
C VAL A 128 -3.51 2.33 13.48
N TRP A 129 -4.80 2.38 13.14
CA TRP A 129 -5.88 2.53 14.11
C TRP A 129 -5.93 1.35 15.09
N LYS A 130 -5.89 0.12 14.59
CA LYS A 130 -5.90 -1.10 15.43
C LYS A 130 -4.67 -1.18 16.33
N LEU A 131 -3.50 -0.79 15.82
CA LEU A 131 -2.27 -0.74 16.61
C LEU A 131 -2.35 0.33 17.71
N ARG A 132 -2.94 1.49 17.41
CA ARG A 132 -3.18 2.54 18.40
C ARG A 132 -4.15 2.09 19.49
N SER A 133 -5.28 1.47 19.13
CA SER A 133 -6.27 1.00 20.10
C SER A 133 -5.68 -0.07 21.03
N PHE A 134 -4.88 -0.99 20.49
CA PHE A 134 -4.21 -2.03 21.27
C PHE A 134 -3.21 -1.45 22.28
N ARG A 135 -2.34 -0.52 21.85
CA ARG A 135 -1.38 0.16 22.72
C ARG A 135 -2.05 0.93 23.87
N LEU A 136 -3.20 1.56 23.61
CA LEU A 136 -3.95 2.28 24.63
C LEU A 136 -4.54 1.32 25.67
N GLY A 137 -5.05 0.15 25.25
CA GLY A 137 -5.53 -0.90 26.15
C GLY A 137 -4.44 -1.41 27.09
N LEU A 138 -3.28 -1.76 26.55
CA LEU A 138 -2.10 -2.19 27.34
C LEU A 138 -1.68 -1.16 28.39
N ARG A 139 -1.61 0.12 28.01
CA ARG A 139 -1.25 1.20 28.95
C ARG A 139 -2.25 1.32 30.11
N ARG A 140 -3.55 1.17 29.83
CA ARG A 140 -4.59 1.21 30.87
C ARG A 140 -4.45 0.03 31.83
N GLY A 141 -4.24 -1.18 31.32
CA GLY A 141 -4.02 -2.38 32.15
C GLY A 141 -2.82 -2.24 33.10
N ILE A 142 -1.68 -1.76 32.60
CA ILE A 142 -0.47 -1.54 33.43
C ILE A 142 -0.73 -0.50 34.53
N LEU A 143 -1.49 0.56 34.24
CA LEU A 143 -1.82 1.58 35.23
C LEU A 143 -2.77 1.05 36.31
N GLU A 144 -3.75 0.25 35.93
CA GLU A 144 -4.68 -0.39 36.87
C GLU A 144 -3.96 -1.41 37.76
N GLU A 145 -3.05 -2.21 37.21
CA GLU A 145 -2.23 -3.15 37.97
C GLU A 145 -1.32 -2.43 38.98
N LYS A 146 -0.67 -1.35 38.55
CA LYS A 146 0.11 -0.48 39.45
C LYS A 146 -0.73 0.12 40.57
N ARG A 147 -1.98 0.54 40.28
CA ARG A 147 -2.91 1.04 41.30
C ARG A 147 -3.31 -0.05 42.29
N ARG A 148 -3.60 -1.28 41.82
CA ARG A 148 -3.94 -2.43 42.68
C ARG A 148 -2.78 -2.80 43.61
N MET A 149 -1.54 -2.80 43.11
CA MET A 149 -0.35 -3.04 43.93
C MET A 149 -0.15 -1.94 44.99
N ALA A 150 -0.41 -0.69 44.65
CA ALA A 150 -0.31 0.43 45.60
C ALA A 150 -1.40 0.38 46.69
N SER A 151 -2.65 0.04 46.33
CA SER A 151 -3.74 -0.11 47.30
C SER A 151 -3.59 -1.37 48.17
N GLY A 152 -3.07 -2.46 47.62
CA GLY A 152 -2.84 -3.71 48.37
C GLY A 152 -1.72 -3.62 49.40
N ARG A 153 -0.68 -2.79 49.17
CA ARG A 153 0.39 -2.55 50.16
C ARG A 153 -0.03 -1.63 51.31
N GLY A 154 -1.02 -0.75 51.11
CA GLY A 154 -1.53 0.13 52.16
C GLY A 154 -2.44 -0.57 53.18
N GLY A 155 -3.08 -1.68 52.79
CA GLY A 155 -4.01 -2.41 53.66
C GLY A 155 -3.36 -3.42 54.63
N ALA A 156 -2.06 -3.72 54.49
CA ALA A 156 -1.35 -4.69 55.34
C ALA A 156 -0.60 -4.05 56.53
N ALA A 157 -0.75 -2.74 56.74
CA ALA A 157 -0.08 -1.99 57.80
C ALA A 157 -1.05 -1.31 58.78
N GLY A 158 -2.33 -1.71 58.80
CA GLY A 158 -3.37 -1.21 59.70
C GLY A 158 -3.79 -2.25 60.72
#